data_AF-A0A815H6U5-F1
#
_entry.id   AF-A0A815H6U5-F1
#
_cell.length_a   1.000
_cell.length_b   1.000
_cell.length_c   1.000
_cell.angle_alpha   90.00
_cell.angle_beta   90.00
_cell.angle_gamma   90.00
#
_symmetry.space_group_name_H-M   'P 1'
#
loop_
_entity.id
_entity.type
_entity.pdbx_description
1 polymer ?
#
loop_
_entity_poly.entity_id
_entity_poly.type
_entity_poly.pdbx_seq_one_letter_code
_entity_poly.pdbx_strand_id
1 'polypeptide(L)'
;MTRFAKHKKERKPTGENATPWEKLKETVTEDGKRKEAKRLEKKRKRELKKICFRCRQAGHSMNDCTAEISDEQKKKREVKTGICYKCGSTEHRLNACTVKGDSFAYATCFICGKQGHWSRLCPNNPNGLYPNGGCCNECGSIQHFKRDCPTLMKKQGIDDQELPCLTPTTHNIDDNVEAVKEKPIKTKKSLKRLKLVKF
;
A
#
# COMPACT_ATOMS: atom_id res chain seq x y z
N MET A 1 10.92 -27.42 -7.85
CA MET A 1 10.87 -27.60 -9.31
C MET A 1 9.76 -26.73 -9.90
N THR A 2 10.08 -25.54 -10.40
CA THR A 2 9.09 -24.66 -11.08
C THR A 2 9.03 -25.03 -12.57
N ARG A 3 7.93 -25.66 -12.99
CA ARG A 3 7.65 -26.00 -14.39
C ARG A 3 7.31 -24.74 -15.18
N PHE A 4 8.30 -23.92 -15.52
CA PHE A 4 8.13 -22.90 -16.56
C PHE A 4 8.17 -23.60 -17.93
N ALA A 5 7.01 -24.04 -18.40
CA ALA A 5 6.83 -24.50 -19.77
C ALA A 5 7.20 -23.34 -20.71
N LYS A 6 8.36 -23.44 -21.38
CA LYS A 6 8.76 -22.53 -22.45
C LYS A 6 7.77 -22.74 -23.60
N HIS A 7 6.74 -21.91 -23.67
CA HIS A 7 5.81 -21.91 -24.80
C HIS A 7 6.61 -21.55 -26.05
N LYS A 8 6.88 -22.53 -26.93
CA LYS A 8 7.42 -22.26 -28.27
C LYS A 8 6.37 -21.42 -28.98
N LYS A 9 6.68 -20.16 -29.32
CA LYS A 9 5.84 -19.38 -30.23
C LYS A 9 6.03 -19.98 -31.62
N GLU A 10 5.06 -20.77 -32.04
CA GLU A 10 4.98 -21.18 -33.44
C GLU A 10 4.86 -19.93 -34.32
N ARG A 11 5.53 -19.97 -35.49
CA ARG A 11 5.46 -18.87 -36.45
C ARG A 11 4.01 -18.81 -36.96
N LYS A 12 3.44 -17.60 -37.01
CA LYS A 12 2.07 -17.41 -37.51
C LYS A 12 1.97 -17.96 -38.95
N PRO A 13 0.87 -18.64 -39.32
CA PRO A 13 0.68 -19.12 -40.68
C PRO A 13 0.65 -17.92 -41.64
N THR A 14 1.39 -18.02 -42.74
CA THR A 14 1.51 -17.01 -43.79
C THR A 14 0.85 -17.50 -45.07
N GLY A 15 0.22 -16.61 -45.85
CA GLY A 15 -0.41 -16.95 -47.13
C GLY A 15 -1.85 -17.47 -47.01
N GLU A 16 -2.24 -18.44 -47.84
CA GLU A 16 -3.60 -19.02 -47.92
C GLU A 16 -4.12 -19.62 -46.61
N ASN A 17 -3.20 -19.96 -45.69
CA ASN A 17 -3.50 -20.49 -44.37
C ASN A 17 -3.64 -19.39 -43.28
N ALA A 18 -3.60 -18.12 -43.65
CA ALA A 18 -3.81 -17.02 -42.71
C ALA A 18 -5.27 -16.99 -42.23
N THR A 19 -5.49 -16.76 -40.93
CA THR A 19 -6.83 -16.55 -40.38
C THR A 19 -7.49 -15.35 -41.07
N PRO A 20 -8.67 -15.52 -41.69
CA PRO A 20 -9.41 -14.42 -42.29
C PRO A 20 -9.65 -13.28 -41.29
N TRP A 21 -9.60 -12.04 -41.77
CA TRP A 21 -9.70 -10.84 -40.96
C TRP A 21 -10.99 -10.76 -40.13
N GLU A 22 -12.11 -11.27 -40.65
CA GLU A 22 -13.38 -11.33 -39.94
C GLU A 22 -13.29 -12.23 -38.69
N LYS A 23 -12.71 -13.43 -38.83
CA LYS A 23 -12.46 -14.34 -37.70
C LYS A 23 -11.50 -13.73 -36.67
N LEU A 24 -10.54 -12.92 -37.11
CA LEU A 24 -9.63 -12.22 -36.20
C LEU A 24 -10.36 -11.12 -35.39
N LYS A 25 -11.30 -10.39 -36.00
CA LYS A 25 -12.12 -9.41 -35.28
C LYS A 25 -13.00 -10.07 -34.22
N GLU A 26 -13.67 -11.15 -34.58
CA GLU A 26 -14.53 -11.89 -33.64
C GLU A 26 -13.72 -12.34 -32.42
N THR A 27 -12.58 -12.98 -32.63
CA THR A 27 -11.69 -13.42 -31.52
C THR A 27 -11.18 -12.25 -30.66
N VAL A 28 -10.84 -11.10 -31.25
CA VAL A 28 -10.44 -9.89 -30.50
C VAL A 28 -11.59 -9.36 -29.64
N THR A 29 -12.84 -9.39 -30.15
CA THR A 29 -14.02 -8.96 -29.38
C THR A 29 -14.35 -9.93 -28.24
N GLU A 30 -14.23 -11.24 -28.45
CA GLU A 30 -14.44 -12.26 -27.43
C GLU A 30 -13.36 -12.20 -26.34
N ASP A 31 -12.09 -12.02 -26.72
CA ASP A 31 -11.00 -11.82 -25.77
C ASP A 31 -11.18 -10.54 -24.93
N GLY A 32 -11.75 -9.49 -25.53
CA GLY A 32 -12.17 -8.27 -24.84
C GLY A 32 -13.21 -8.55 -23.75
N LYS A 33 -14.31 -9.21 -24.13
CA LYS A 33 -15.39 -9.63 -23.22
C LYS A 33 -14.87 -10.53 -22.09
N ARG A 34 -13.98 -11.49 -22.41
CA ARG A 34 -13.36 -12.38 -21.41
C ARG A 34 -12.47 -11.62 -20.42
N LYS A 35 -11.70 -10.63 -20.88
CA LYS A 35 -10.88 -9.78 -20.00
C LYS A 35 -11.75 -8.90 -19.10
N GLU A 36 -12.85 -8.37 -19.64
CA GLU A 36 -13.81 -7.57 -18.87
C GLU A 36 -14.53 -8.40 -17.79
N ALA A 37 -15.03 -9.59 -18.13
CA ALA A 37 -15.63 -10.52 -17.18
C ALA A 37 -14.67 -10.85 -16.02
N LYS A 38 -13.39 -11.10 -16.31
CA LYS A 38 -12.36 -11.30 -15.28
C LYS A 38 -12.13 -10.06 -14.40
N ARG A 39 -12.22 -8.85 -14.95
CA ARG A 39 -12.13 -7.60 -14.17
C ARG A 39 -13.34 -7.43 -13.26
N LEU A 40 -14.54 -7.69 -13.76
CA LEU A 40 -15.78 -7.62 -12.99
C LEU A 40 -15.80 -8.65 -11.86
N GLU A 41 -15.36 -9.88 -12.13
CA GLU A 41 -15.25 -10.93 -11.11
C GLU A 41 -14.25 -10.52 -10.00
N LYS A 42 -13.10 -9.96 -10.36
CA LYS A 42 -12.14 -9.42 -9.38
C LYS A 42 -12.72 -8.27 -8.58
N LYS A 43 -13.49 -7.37 -9.21
CA LYS A 43 -14.21 -6.29 -8.53
C LYS A 43 -15.19 -6.90 -7.51
N ARG A 44 -16.07 -7.81 -7.93
CA ARG A 44 -17.01 -8.53 -7.06
C ARG A 44 -16.32 -9.23 -5.89
N LYS A 45 -15.20 -9.92 -6.13
CA LYS A 45 -14.40 -10.56 -5.06
C LYS A 45 -13.83 -9.56 -4.07
N ARG A 46 -13.40 -8.37 -4.53
CA ARG A 46 -12.94 -7.30 -3.63
C ARG A 46 -14.11 -6.76 -2.79
N GLU A 47 -15.28 -6.56 -3.39
CA GLU A 47 -16.47 -6.08 -2.67
C GLU A 47 -16.99 -7.08 -1.64
N LEU A 48 -17.05 -8.36 -2.00
CA LEU A 48 -17.43 -9.43 -1.07
C LEU A 48 -16.46 -9.55 0.12
N LYS A 49 -15.18 -9.25 -0.10
CA LYS A 49 -14.14 -9.26 0.94
C LYS A 49 -14.08 -7.96 1.77
N LYS A 50 -14.82 -6.91 1.40
CA LYS A 50 -14.90 -5.71 2.24
C LYS A 50 -15.54 -6.10 3.57
N ILE A 51 -14.93 -5.67 4.66
CA ILE A 51 -15.43 -5.88 6.00
C ILE A 51 -16.09 -4.58 6.44
N CYS A 52 -17.31 -4.67 6.94
CA CYS A 52 -18.00 -3.52 7.48
C CYS A 52 -17.32 -3.09 8.79
N PHE A 53 -16.81 -1.85 8.84
CA PHE A 53 -16.19 -1.32 10.04
C PHE A 53 -17.19 -1.06 11.19
N ARG A 54 -18.50 -1.17 10.92
CA ARG A 54 -19.56 -1.06 11.94
C ARG A 54 -19.83 -2.41 12.63
N CYS A 55 -20.24 -3.44 11.88
CA CYS A 55 -20.62 -4.75 12.44
C CYS A 55 -19.58 -5.87 12.22
N ARG A 56 -18.45 -5.58 11.57
CA ARG A 56 -17.38 -6.53 11.21
C ARG A 56 -17.81 -7.70 10.32
N GLN A 57 -19.03 -7.68 9.79
CA GLN A 57 -19.49 -8.65 8.79
C GLN A 57 -18.93 -8.30 7.40
N ALA A 58 -18.67 -9.32 6.59
CA ALA A 58 -18.15 -9.15 5.23
C ALA A 58 -19.29 -8.87 4.23
N GLY A 59 -18.95 -8.25 3.10
CA GLY A 59 -19.85 -8.07 1.97
C GLY A 59 -20.49 -6.68 1.84
N HIS A 60 -20.30 -5.79 2.81
CA HIS A 60 -20.83 -4.41 2.76
C HIS A 60 -19.87 -3.40 3.42
N SER A 61 -20.05 -2.12 3.09
CA SER A 61 -19.26 -1.01 3.65
C SER A 61 -19.94 -0.42 4.89
N MET A 62 -19.26 0.50 5.60
CA MET A 62 -19.82 1.20 6.77
C MET A 62 -21.15 1.92 6.45
N ASN A 63 -21.32 2.41 5.22
CA ASN A 63 -22.52 3.14 4.79
C ASN A 63 -23.69 2.22 4.45
N ASP A 64 -23.41 1.01 3.98
CA ASP A 64 -24.41 0.04 3.52
C ASP A 64 -24.76 -0.97 4.64
N CYS A 65 -24.44 -0.63 5.89
CA CYS A 65 -24.66 -1.49 7.05
C CYS A 65 -26.11 -1.37 7.52
N THR A 66 -26.87 -2.45 7.38
CA THR A 66 -28.27 -2.54 7.81
C THR A 66 -28.43 -2.99 9.26
N ALA A 67 -27.33 -3.24 9.98
CA ALA A 67 -27.39 -3.66 11.39
C ALA A 67 -27.99 -2.53 12.25
N GLU A 68 -29.04 -2.85 13.01
CA GLU A 68 -29.65 -1.93 13.96
C GLU A 68 -28.63 -1.56 15.05
N ILE A 69 -28.46 -0.25 15.26
CA ILE A 69 -27.47 0.32 16.17
C ILE A 69 -28.18 0.55 17.50
N SER A 70 -27.68 0.00 18.62
CA SER A 70 -28.22 0.35 19.94
C SER A 70 -27.99 1.84 20.23
N ASP A 71 -28.91 2.47 20.94
CA ASP A 71 -28.91 3.91 21.18
C ASP A 71 -27.63 4.40 21.88
N GLU A 72 -26.98 3.56 22.70
CA GLU A 72 -25.70 3.88 23.34
C GLU A 72 -24.55 4.03 22.34
N GLN A 73 -24.55 3.22 21.27
CA GLN A 73 -23.52 3.29 20.22
C GLN A 73 -23.74 4.46 19.26
N LYS A 74 -24.99 4.94 19.14
CA LYS A 74 -25.34 6.13 18.35
C LYS A 74 -24.82 7.40 19.03
N LYS A 75 -25.07 7.53 20.34
CA LYS A 75 -24.67 8.69 21.15
C LYS A 75 -23.14 8.88 21.29
N LYS A 76 -22.36 7.80 21.31
CA LYS A 76 -20.88 7.88 21.36
C LYS A 76 -20.25 8.32 20.03
N ARG A 77 -20.96 8.22 18.91
CA ARG A 77 -20.44 8.46 17.55
C ARG A 77 -20.92 9.75 16.91
N GLU A 78 -22.00 10.34 17.41
CA GLU A 78 -22.53 11.63 16.97
C GLU A 78 -21.55 12.79 17.21
N VAL A 79 -20.57 12.58 18.09
CA VAL A 79 -19.52 13.54 18.39
C VAL A 79 -18.37 13.39 17.37
N LYS A 80 -18.37 14.28 16.35
CA LYS A 80 -17.21 14.72 15.52
C LYS A 80 -16.96 14.07 14.14
N THR A 81 -17.97 13.61 13.41
CA THR A 81 -17.78 13.32 11.98
C THR A 81 -17.72 14.62 11.17
N GLY A 82 -16.52 15.13 10.91
CA GLY A 82 -16.33 16.34 10.09
C GLY A 82 -15.23 17.28 10.57
N ILE A 83 -14.61 16.99 11.73
CA ILE A 83 -13.53 17.81 12.26
C ILE A 83 -12.18 17.35 11.70
N CYS A 84 -11.34 18.31 11.30
CA CYS A 84 -9.94 18.09 11.00
C CYS A 84 -9.19 17.66 12.26
N TYR A 85 -8.62 16.46 12.24
CA TYR A 85 -7.92 15.92 13.41
C TYR A 85 -6.57 16.60 13.72
N LYS A 86 -6.06 17.46 12.82
CA LYS A 86 -4.84 18.27 13.02
C LYS A 86 -5.13 19.62 13.67
N CYS A 87 -6.13 20.37 13.18
CA CYS A 87 -6.39 21.74 13.60
C CYS A 87 -7.76 21.98 14.26
N GLY A 88 -8.64 20.98 14.29
CA GLY A 88 -9.94 21.10 14.95
C GLY A 88 -11.00 21.86 14.14
N SER A 89 -10.71 22.28 12.91
CA SER A 89 -11.68 22.94 12.03
C SER A 89 -12.74 21.96 11.51
N THR A 90 -13.96 22.42 11.28
CA THR A 90 -15.03 21.65 10.60
C THR A 90 -15.10 21.89 9.10
N GLU A 91 -14.32 22.85 8.60
CA GLU A 91 -14.38 23.31 7.21
C GLU A 91 -13.65 22.36 6.24
N HIS A 92 -12.67 21.59 6.73
CA HIS A 92 -11.87 20.69 5.91
C HIS A 92 -11.52 19.39 6.64
N ARG A 93 -11.15 18.38 5.86
CA ARG A 93 -10.62 17.11 6.37
C ARG A 93 -9.10 17.16 6.45
N LEU A 94 -8.51 16.14 7.09
CA LEU A 94 -7.06 16.01 7.25
C LEU A 94 -6.24 16.26 5.97
N ASN A 95 -6.75 15.78 4.81
CA ASN A 95 -6.05 15.89 3.53
C ASN A 95 -6.01 17.31 2.95
N ALA A 96 -6.98 18.15 3.30
CA ALA A 96 -7.07 19.54 2.85
C ALA A 96 -6.63 20.51 3.93
N CYS A 97 -6.03 20.00 5.02
CA CYS A 97 -5.51 20.83 6.09
C CYS A 97 -4.20 21.48 5.68
N THR A 98 -4.17 22.81 5.72
CA THR A 98 -2.99 23.62 5.41
C THR A 98 -2.04 23.76 6.60
N VAL A 99 -2.49 23.41 7.82
CA VAL A 99 -1.69 23.49 9.03
C VAL A 99 -0.55 22.47 8.97
N LYS A 100 0.68 22.98 9.03
CA LYS A 100 1.90 22.19 9.06
C LYS A 100 2.16 21.72 10.48
N GLY A 101 2.38 20.41 10.65
CA GLY A 101 2.61 19.78 11.95
C GLY A 101 2.00 18.38 12.01
N ASP A 102 2.69 17.48 12.71
CA ASP A 102 2.27 16.09 12.91
C ASP A 102 1.49 15.88 14.21
N SER A 103 1.12 16.98 14.88
CA SER A 103 0.31 16.95 16.08
C SER A 103 -1.14 16.62 15.74
N PHE A 104 -1.61 15.44 16.15
CA PHE A 104 -2.99 15.00 16.03
C PHE A 104 -3.79 15.31 17.30
N ALA A 105 -3.71 16.56 17.78
CA ALA A 105 -4.28 16.99 19.06
C ALA A 105 -5.79 16.70 19.16
N TYR A 106 -6.52 16.83 18.05
CA TYR A 106 -7.98 16.68 18.00
C TYR A 106 -8.42 15.27 17.62
N ALA A 107 -7.49 14.35 17.31
CA ALA A 107 -7.81 12.96 17.02
C ALA A 107 -8.21 12.22 18.31
N THR A 108 -9.34 11.51 18.28
CA THR A 108 -9.75 10.58 19.33
C THR A 108 -9.21 9.17 19.02
N CYS A 109 -8.53 8.55 19.98
CA CYS A 109 -8.08 7.18 19.84
C CYS A 109 -9.25 6.20 19.90
N PHE A 110 -9.37 5.30 18.93
CA PHE A 110 -10.46 4.32 18.89
C PHE A 110 -10.32 3.20 19.93
N ILE A 111 -9.15 3.05 20.55
CA ILE A 111 -8.87 2.00 21.53
C ILE A 111 -9.10 2.52 22.96
N CYS A 112 -8.43 3.61 23.34
CA CYS A 112 -8.50 4.15 24.70
C CYS A 112 -9.46 5.35 24.85
N GLY A 113 -10.01 5.89 23.76
CA GLY A 113 -10.96 7.01 23.78
C GLY A 113 -10.33 8.39 24.07
N LYS A 114 -9.06 8.45 24.46
CA LYS A 114 -8.36 9.72 24.74
C LYS A 114 -8.05 10.49 23.46
N GLN A 115 -7.99 11.81 23.56
CA GLN A 115 -7.61 12.69 22.45
C GLN A 115 -6.07 12.84 22.36
N GLY A 116 -5.56 13.24 21.19
CA GLY A 116 -4.16 13.58 20.98
C GLY A 116 -3.31 12.55 20.25
N HIS A 117 -3.85 11.35 19.94
CA HIS A 117 -3.13 10.31 19.21
C HIS A 117 -4.06 9.40 18.42
N TRP A 118 -3.51 8.73 17.40
CA TRP A 118 -4.21 7.66 16.67
C TRP A 118 -4.05 6.32 17.37
N SER A 119 -4.95 5.37 17.10
CA SER A 119 -4.89 4.00 17.63
C SER A 119 -3.54 3.31 17.40
N ARG A 120 -2.83 3.66 16.32
CA ARG A 120 -1.47 3.16 16.02
C ARG A 120 -0.42 3.65 17.02
N LEU A 121 -0.53 4.90 17.47
CA LEU A 121 0.40 5.54 18.41
C LEU A 121 -0.11 5.46 19.85
N CYS A 122 -1.12 4.62 20.10
CA CYS A 122 -1.67 4.47 21.43
C CYS A 122 -0.72 3.62 22.28
N PRO A 123 -0.26 4.13 23.44
CA PRO A 123 0.64 3.37 24.32
C PRO A 123 -0.05 2.13 24.92
N ASN A 124 -1.38 2.16 25.02
CA ASN A 124 -2.19 1.08 25.59
C ASN A 124 -2.83 0.18 24.53
N ASN A 125 -2.24 0.06 23.33
CA ASN A 125 -2.79 -0.79 22.27
C ASN A 125 -2.29 -2.24 22.43
N PRO A 126 -3.17 -3.21 22.80
CA PRO A 126 -2.76 -4.60 22.99
C PRO A 126 -2.33 -5.29 21.68
N ASN A 127 -2.87 -4.86 20.54
CA ASN A 127 -2.55 -5.44 19.22
C ASN A 127 -1.44 -4.66 18.49
N GLY A 128 -1.06 -3.50 19.03
CA GLY A 128 -0.19 -2.48 18.41
C GLY A 128 -0.45 -2.27 16.93
N LEU A 129 0.60 -2.25 16.13
CA LEU A 129 0.53 -1.92 14.70
C LEU A 129 -0.07 -3.04 13.82
N TYR A 130 -0.16 -4.27 14.33
CA TYR A 130 -0.57 -5.43 13.55
C TYR A 130 -2.11 -5.63 13.59
N PRO A 131 -2.81 -5.65 12.45
CA PRO A 131 -4.28 -5.73 12.42
C PRO A 131 -4.89 -6.96 13.11
N ASN A 132 -4.20 -8.10 13.04
CA ASN A 132 -4.63 -9.36 13.65
C ASN A 132 -3.94 -9.63 15.00
N GLY A 133 -3.24 -8.63 15.56
CA GLY A 133 -2.30 -8.83 16.65
C GLY A 133 -1.01 -9.51 16.18
N GLY A 134 0.01 -9.45 17.04
CA GLY A 134 1.34 -9.99 16.77
C GLY A 134 2.44 -8.97 17.01
N CYS A 135 3.68 -9.42 16.90
CA CYS A 135 4.86 -8.60 17.10
C CYS A 135 5.85 -8.81 15.96
N CYS A 136 6.86 -7.96 15.89
CA CYS A 136 7.98 -8.15 14.98
C CYS A 136 8.73 -9.44 15.36
N ASN A 137 8.85 -10.38 14.43
CA ASN A 137 9.48 -11.69 14.66
C ASN A 137 10.96 -11.62 15.08
N GLU A 138 11.61 -10.47 14.94
CA GLU A 138 13.05 -10.34 15.22
C GLU A 138 13.35 -9.70 16.56
N CYS A 139 12.53 -8.76 17.00
CA CYS A 139 12.74 -8.01 18.25
C CYS A 139 11.57 -8.09 19.22
N GLY A 140 10.46 -8.75 18.85
CA GLY A 140 9.26 -8.87 19.67
C GLY A 140 8.47 -7.56 19.86
N SER A 141 8.87 -6.45 19.23
CA SER A 141 8.17 -5.17 19.41
C SER A 141 6.87 -5.10 18.60
N ILE A 142 5.89 -4.34 19.10
CA ILE A 142 4.57 -4.16 18.47
C ILE A 142 4.45 -2.80 17.75
N GLN A 143 5.49 -1.96 17.84
CA GLN A 143 5.45 -0.56 17.41
C GLN A 143 5.85 -0.36 15.94
N HIS A 144 6.58 -1.30 15.34
CA HIS A 144 7.03 -1.24 13.95
C HIS A 144 6.70 -2.51 13.18
N PHE A 145 6.66 -2.41 11.86
CA PHE A 145 6.60 -3.58 10.99
C PHE A 145 7.99 -4.21 10.88
N LYS A 146 8.05 -5.52 10.59
CA LYS A 146 9.31 -6.24 10.37
C LYS A 146 10.30 -5.50 9.45
N ARG A 147 9.81 -4.80 8.44
CA ARG A 147 10.65 -4.01 7.51
C ARG A 147 11.44 -2.88 8.17
N ASP A 148 10.82 -2.23 9.15
CA ASP A 148 11.37 -1.05 9.83
C ASP A 148 12.00 -1.48 11.17
N CYS A 149 12.35 -2.75 11.30
CA CYS A 149 12.91 -3.28 12.52
C CYS A 149 14.38 -2.87 12.63
N PRO A 150 14.79 -2.15 13.71
CA PRO A 150 16.15 -1.66 13.83
C PRO A 150 17.17 -2.80 13.89
N THR A 151 16.80 -3.95 14.47
CA THR A 151 17.67 -5.14 14.49
C THR A 151 17.86 -5.72 13.09
N LEU A 152 16.87 -5.61 12.21
CA LEU A 152 17.00 -6.00 10.81
C LEU A 152 17.87 -5.03 10.02
N MET A 153 17.67 -3.72 10.24
CA MET A 153 18.47 -2.69 9.58
C MET A 153 19.95 -2.85 9.91
N LYS A 154 20.27 -3.11 11.19
CA LYS A 154 21.63 -3.42 11.63
C LYS A 154 22.20 -4.71 11.01
N LYS A 155 21.39 -5.78 10.93
CA LYS A 155 21.81 -7.04 10.26
C LYS A 155 22.09 -6.88 8.77
N GLN A 156 21.47 -5.90 8.12
CA GLN A 156 21.69 -5.60 6.70
C GLN A 156 22.91 -4.71 6.44
N GLY A 157 23.68 -4.36 7.47
CA GLY A 157 24.86 -3.50 7.32
C GLY A 157 24.51 -2.08 6.91
N ILE A 158 23.29 -1.62 7.27
CA ILE A 158 22.94 -0.21 7.22
C ILE A 158 23.47 0.36 8.53
N ASP A 159 24.78 0.59 8.55
CA ASP A 159 25.46 1.27 9.64
C ASP A 159 25.02 2.73 9.61
N ASP A 160 24.72 3.28 10.79
CA ASP A 160 24.22 4.62 11.02
C ASP A 160 25.26 5.70 10.61
N GLN A 161 25.65 5.80 9.33
CA GLN A 161 26.05 7.09 8.77
C GLN A 161 24.77 7.86 8.56
N GLU A 162 24.36 8.56 9.62
CA GLU A 162 23.27 9.52 9.69
C GLU A 162 22.48 9.63 8.38
N LEU A 163 21.53 8.72 8.18
CA LEU A 163 20.31 9.14 7.52
C LEU A 163 19.75 10.16 8.49
N PRO A 164 19.73 11.46 8.15
CA PRO A 164 19.15 12.45 9.03
C PRO A 164 17.78 11.91 9.38
N CYS A 165 17.60 11.58 10.67
CA CYS A 165 16.27 11.56 11.23
C CYS A 165 15.62 12.83 10.71
N LEU A 166 14.44 12.72 10.11
CA LEU A 166 13.66 13.88 9.73
C LEU A 166 13.32 14.60 11.03
N THR A 167 14.27 15.39 11.52
CA THR A 167 14.03 16.53 12.38
C THR A 167 13.06 17.39 11.58
N PRO A 168 11.93 17.82 12.15
CA PRO A 168 11.01 18.70 11.45
C PRO A 168 11.58 20.12 11.54
N THR A 169 12.68 20.35 10.84
CA THR A 169 13.26 21.68 10.66
C THR A 169 13.37 21.89 9.16
N THR A 170 12.32 22.53 8.66
CA THR A 170 12.30 23.48 7.54
C THR A 170 13.39 23.31 6.48
N HIS A 171 13.00 22.83 5.30
CA HIS A 171 13.04 23.55 4.02
C HIS A 171 12.92 22.51 2.90
N ASN A 172 11.78 22.52 2.20
CA ASN A 172 11.71 21.89 0.89
C ASN A 172 12.64 22.70 -0.01
N ILE A 173 13.68 22.03 -0.48
CA ILE A 173 14.60 22.54 -1.49
C ILE A 173 13.87 22.35 -2.82
N ASP A 174 13.10 23.35 -3.21
CA ASP A 174 12.54 23.48 -4.56
C ASP A 174 12.99 24.78 -5.23
N ASP A 175 14.16 25.32 -4.85
CA ASP A 175 14.78 26.45 -5.56
C ASP A 175 16.32 26.41 -5.38
N ASN A 176 17.03 25.58 -6.15
CA ASN A 176 18.32 25.96 -6.75
C ASN A 176 18.79 24.92 -7.78
N VAL A 177 18.73 25.29 -9.06
CA VAL A 177 19.39 24.57 -10.14
C VAL A 177 20.85 25.06 -10.16
N GLU A 178 21.77 24.35 -9.52
CA GLU A 178 23.18 24.40 -9.92
C GLU A 178 24.02 23.31 -9.22
N ALA A 179 24.71 22.51 -10.04
CA ALA A 179 25.90 21.73 -9.71
C ALA A 179 25.79 20.56 -8.69
N VAL A 180 25.00 19.52 -9.00
CA VAL A 180 25.36 18.16 -8.57
C VAL A 180 26.28 17.55 -9.62
N LYS A 181 27.60 17.56 -9.36
CA LYS A 181 28.55 16.75 -10.12
C LYS A 181 28.21 15.28 -9.91
N GLU A 182 27.65 14.65 -10.94
CA GLU A 182 27.41 13.22 -10.98
C GLU A 182 28.71 12.45 -10.71
N LYS A 183 28.76 11.69 -9.61
CA LYS A 183 29.80 10.67 -9.41
C LYS A 183 29.34 9.37 -10.08
N PRO A 184 30.15 8.76 -10.96
CA PRO A 184 29.70 7.67 -11.82
C PRO A 184 29.35 6.41 -11.01
N ILE A 185 28.17 5.86 -11.30
CA ILE A 185 27.71 4.55 -10.85
C ILE A 185 28.67 3.50 -11.46
N LYS A 186 29.46 2.82 -10.63
CA LYS A 186 30.32 1.71 -11.08
C LYS A 186 29.44 0.55 -11.56
N THR A 187 29.35 0.38 -12.87
CA THR A 187 28.78 -0.79 -13.53
C THR A 187 29.55 -2.04 -13.10
N LYS A 188 28.86 -3.00 -12.45
CA LYS A 188 29.46 -4.30 -12.14
C LYS A 188 29.49 -5.14 -13.42
N LYS A 189 30.69 -5.16 -14.03
CA LYS A 189 31.36 -6.16 -14.89
C LYS A 189 30.45 -7.12 -15.70
N SER A 190 30.54 -7.00 -17.02
CA SER A 190 30.07 -8.01 -17.98
C SER A 190 30.74 -9.37 -17.71
N LEU A 191 29.92 -10.42 -17.63
CA LEU A 191 30.42 -11.81 -17.63
C LEU A 191 31.12 -12.06 -18.97
N LYS A 192 32.44 -12.29 -18.95
CA LYS A 192 33.22 -12.65 -20.14
C LYS A 192 32.71 -13.99 -20.68
N ARG A 193 32.28 -14.01 -21.94
CA ARG A 193 31.90 -15.20 -22.69
C ARG A 193 33.14 -16.10 -22.87
N LEU A 194 33.08 -17.33 -22.35
CA LEU A 194 34.11 -18.34 -22.61
C LEU A 194 34.15 -18.64 -24.12
N LYS A 195 35.34 -18.55 -24.73
CA LYS A 195 35.56 -18.90 -26.13
C LYS A 195 35.53 -20.42 -26.27
N LEU A 196 34.61 -20.94 -27.07
CA LEU A 196 34.62 -22.33 -27.50
C LEU A 196 35.75 -22.48 -28.53
N VAL A 197 36.81 -23.19 -28.18
CA VAL A 197 37.86 -23.62 -29.13
C VAL A 197 37.29 -24.75 -29.96
N LYS A 198 37.31 -24.58 -31.27
CA LYS A 198 36.93 -25.61 -32.24
C LYS A 198 38.19 -26.44 -32.53
N PHE A 199 38.12 -27.74 -32.27
CA PHE A 199 39.00 -28.72 -32.90
C PHE A 199 38.22 -29.34 -34.06
#